data_AF-A0A7W4UFF1-F1
#
_entry.id   AF-A0A7W4UFF1-F1
#
_cell.length_a   1.000
_cell.length_b   1.000
_cell.length_c   1.000
_cell.angle_alpha   90.00
_cell.angle_beta   90.00
_cell.angle_gamma   90.00
#
_symmetry.space_group_name_H-M   'P 1'
#
loop_
_entity.id
_entity.type
_entity.pdbx_description
1 polymer ?
#
loop_
_entity_poly.entity_id
_entity_poly.type
_entity_poly.pdbx_seq_one_letter_code
_entity_poly.pdbx_strand_id
1 'polypeptide(L)'
;MSAPDTSDGLAEQLAKLFVRYDPLEPWWTESHYDDSYWDKEALMLADRLASARSVSDVRAAILAVLAVPFPRSHVDDGMLRGDNIDALAEAAWHLLCFRSDM
;
A
#
# COMPACT_ATOMS: atom_id res chain seq x y z
N MET A 1 7.70 20.35 20.96
CA MET A 1 6.92 20.44 19.71
C MET A 1 7.66 19.62 18.69
N SER A 2 7.26 18.37 18.48
CA SER A 2 7.85 17.49 17.48
C SER A 2 7.34 17.93 16.11
N ALA A 3 8.19 17.90 15.08
CA ALA A 3 7.76 18.11 13.70
C ALA A 3 6.58 17.15 13.41
N PRO A 4 5.51 17.58 12.72
CA PRO A 4 4.46 16.66 12.31
C PRO A 4 5.11 15.52 11.52
N ASP A 5 4.91 14.30 12.02
CA ASP A 5 5.64 13.12 11.61
C ASP A 5 5.40 12.89 10.13
N THR A 6 6.45 13.03 9.33
CA THR A 6 6.36 12.91 7.86
C THR A 6 5.92 11.51 7.44
N SER A 7 6.10 10.52 8.32
CA SER A 7 5.61 9.15 8.22
C SER A 7 4.09 9.04 8.39
N ASP A 8 3.48 9.77 9.32
CA ASP A 8 2.02 9.74 9.53
C ASP A 8 1.29 10.27 8.29
N GLY A 9 1.80 11.35 7.70
CA GLY A 9 1.25 11.91 6.46
C GLY A 9 1.53 11.07 5.19
N LEU A 10 2.52 10.18 5.22
CA LEU A 10 2.75 9.20 4.14
C LEU A 10 1.77 8.02 4.29
N ALA A 11 1.65 7.48 5.50
CA ALA A 11 0.75 6.39 5.80
C ALA A 11 -0.71 6.75 5.46
N GLU A 12 -1.17 7.95 5.80
CA GLU A 12 -2.54 8.40 5.46
C GLU A 12 -2.78 8.43 3.94
N GLN A 13 -1.78 8.86 3.16
CA GLN A 13 -1.88 8.87 1.70
C GLN A 13 -1.85 7.46 1.13
N LEU A 14 -1.02 6.57 1.67
CA LEU A 14 -0.98 5.17 1.28
C LEU A 14 -2.30 4.45 1.61
N ALA A 15 -2.94 4.73 2.74
CA ALA A 15 -4.24 4.17 3.10
C ALA A 15 -5.31 4.52 2.06
N LYS A 16 -5.36 5.79 1.64
CA LYS A 16 -6.24 6.24 0.54
C LYS A 16 -5.96 5.51 -0.78
N LEU A 17 -4.70 5.22 -1.09
CA LEU A 17 -4.36 4.44 -2.27
C LEU A 17 -4.82 2.98 -2.13
N PHE A 18 -4.64 2.36 -0.97
CA PHE A 18 -5.15 1.01 -0.71
C PHE A 18 -6.67 0.94 -0.86
N VAL A 19 -7.44 1.89 -0.33
CA VAL A 19 -8.90 1.95 -0.52
C VAL A 19 -9.25 2.09 -2.01
N ARG A 20 -8.57 3.00 -2.72
CA ARG A 20 -8.85 3.29 -4.13
C ARG A 20 -8.57 2.10 -5.04
N TYR A 21 -7.45 1.42 -4.81
CA TYR A 21 -7.00 0.35 -5.67
C TYR A 21 -7.44 -1.03 -5.17
N ASP A 22 -7.84 -1.20 -3.91
CA ASP A 22 -8.17 -2.47 -3.24
C ASP A 22 -7.45 -3.70 -3.82
N PRO A 23 -6.32 -4.13 -3.23
CA PRO A 23 -5.55 -5.25 -3.77
C PRO A 23 -6.23 -6.60 -3.59
N LEU A 24 -7.33 -6.69 -2.83
CA LEU A 24 -8.02 -7.95 -2.59
C LEU A 24 -9.18 -8.15 -3.57
N GLU A 25 -9.51 -9.41 -3.78
CA GLU A 25 -10.69 -9.80 -4.53
C GLU A 25 -11.99 -9.32 -3.85
N PRO A 26 -13.01 -8.83 -4.61
CA PRO A 26 -14.20 -8.19 -4.03
C PRO A 26 -15.06 -9.13 -3.18
N TRP A 27 -14.96 -10.44 -3.40
CA TRP A 27 -15.67 -11.45 -2.61
C TRP A 27 -15.04 -11.71 -1.24
N TRP A 28 -13.90 -11.08 -0.93
CA TRP A 28 -13.18 -11.28 0.32
C TRP A 28 -13.22 -10.08 1.27
N THR A 29 -13.53 -8.88 0.78
CA THR A 29 -13.45 -7.68 1.61
C THR A 29 -14.68 -6.81 1.47
N GLU A 30 -15.07 -6.27 2.61
CA GLU A 30 -15.96 -5.12 2.75
C GLU A 30 -15.14 -3.81 2.75
N SER A 31 -13.88 -3.80 2.28
CA SER A 31 -12.95 -2.66 2.46
C SER A 31 -13.47 -1.36 1.83
N HIS A 32 -14.39 -1.46 0.87
CA HIS A 32 -15.09 -0.34 0.27
C HIS A 32 -16.06 0.41 1.22
N TYR A 33 -16.32 -0.11 2.42
CA TYR A 33 -17.23 0.50 3.40
C TYR A 33 -16.51 1.16 4.60
N ASP A 34 -15.20 0.96 4.74
CA ASP A 34 -14.40 1.49 5.84
C ASP A 34 -13.11 2.12 5.32
N ASP A 35 -13.09 3.46 5.31
CA ASP A 35 -11.94 4.26 4.87
C ASP A 35 -10.68 3.99 5.72
N SER A 36 -10.82 3.44 6.93
CA SER A 36 -9.72 3.09 7.84
C SER A 36 -9.27 1.63 7.76
N TYR A 37 -9.92 0.81 6.92
CA TYR A 37 -9.64 -0.63 6.82
C TYR A 37 -8.16 -0.95 6.56
N TRP A 38 -7.49 -0.08 5.80
CA TRP A 38 -6.11 -0.28 5.33
C TRP A 38 -5.05 0.49 6.12
N ASP A 39 -5.41 1.17 7.21
CA ASP A 39 -4.49 2.04 7.95
C ASP A 39 -3.25 1.28 8.47
N LYS A 40 -3.46 0.05 8.95
CA LYS A 40 -2.38 -0.78 9.49
C LYS A 40 -1.39 -1.17 8.39
N GLU A 41 -1.89 -1.65 7.25
CA GLU A 41 -1.08 -2.05 6.10
C GLU A 41 -0.36 -0.83 5.51
N ALA A 42 -1.02 0.33 5.47
CA ALA A 42 -0.42 1.58 5.00
C ALA A 42 0.74 2.05 5.90
N LEU A 43 0.59 1.96 7.23
CA LEU A 43 1.68 2.23 8.19
C LEU A 43 2.85 1.26 7.98
N MET A 44 2.56 -0.04 7.90
CA MET A 44 3.58 -1.07 7.64
C MET A 44 4.29 -0.87 6.30
N LEU A 45 3.58 -0.35 5.29
CA LEU A 45 4.14 -0.05 3.99
C LEU A 45 5.04 1.20 4.06
N ALA A 46 4.59 2.27 4.72
CA ALA A 46 5.39 3.49 4.90
C ALA A 46 6.78 3.19 5.49
N ASP A 47 6.84 2.35 6.52
CA ASP A 47 8.11 1.91 7.15
C ASP A 47 9.05 1.19 6.17
N ARG A 48 8.48 0.42 5.24
CA ARG A 48 9.25 -0.36 4.25
C ARG A 48 9.72 0.45 3.06
N LEU A 49 9.02 1.53 2.72
CA LEU A 49 9.30 2.33 1.54
C LEU A 49 10.48 3.29 1.70
N ALA A 50 11.02 3.45 2.91
CA ALA A 50 12.19 4.31 3.18
C ALA A 50 13.43 3.96 2.33
N SER A 51 13.54 2.71 1.85
CA SER A 51 14.65 2.22 1.03
C SER A 51 14.26 1.88 -0.41
N ALA A 52 13.00 2.07 -0.82
CA ALA A 52 12.54 1.74 -2.16
C ALA A 52 13.22 2.62 -3.23
N ARG A 53 13.68 2.02 -4.32
CA ARG A 53 14.39 2.70 -5.42
C ARG A 53 13.69 2.57 -6.77
N SER A 54 12.62 1.78 -6.83
CA SER A 54 11.86 1.52 -8.05
C SER A 54 10.42 1.12 -7.73
N VAL A 55 9.54 1.20 -8.73
CA VAL A 55 8.16 0.65 -8.67
C VAL A 55 8.19 -0.83 -8.29
N SER A 56 9.18 -1.59 -8.76
CA SER A 56 9.32 -3.01 -8.44
C SER A 56 9.58 -3.25 -6.95
N ASP A 57 10.38 -2.39 -6.30
CA ASP A 57 10.60 -2.44 -4.85
C ASP A 57 9.31 -2.13 -4.08
N VAL A 58 8.56 -1.13 -4.54
CA VAL A 58 7.25 -0.76 -3.95
C VAL A 58 6.28 -1.94 -4.05
N ARG A 59 6.19 -2.57 -5.22
CA ARG A 59 5.37 -3.75 -5.46
C ARG A 59 5.76 -4.90 -4.52
N ALA A 60 7.05 -5.18 -4.39
CA ALA A 60 7.55 -6.21 -3.49
C ALA A 60 7.21 -5.90 -2.02
N ALA A 61 7.31 -4.63 -1.61
CA ALA A 61 6.94 -4.19 -0.27
C ALA A 61 5.43 -4.35 0.00
N ILE A 62 4.56 -4.02 -0.96
CA ILE A 62 3.11 -4.22 -0.86
C ILE A 62 2.78 -5.70 -0.63
N LEU A 63 3.35 -6.59 -1.46
CA LEU A 63 3.13 -8.03 -1.32
C LEU A 63 3.62 -8.56 0.04
N ALA A 64 4.77 -8.07 0.52
CA ALA A 64 5.29 -8.45 1.83
C ALA A 64 4.41 -7.96 2.99
N VAL A 65 3.79 -6.78 2.86
CA VAL A 65 2.82 -6.27 3.83
C VAL A 65 1.57 -7.13 3.84
N LEU A 66 0.99 -7.39 2.66
CA LEU A 66 -0.25 -8.17 2.53
C LEU A 66 -0.08 -9.62 3.00
N ALA A 67 1.11 -10.22 2.83
CA ALA A 67 1.38 -11.57 3.31
C ALA A 67 1.27 -11.73 4.85
N VAL A 68 1.31 -10.66 5.64
CA VAL A 68 1.18 -10.71 7.11
C VAL A 68 -0.26 -11.03 7.56
N PRO A 69 -1.28 -10.21 7.23
CA PRO A 69 -2.67 -10.56 7.48
C PRO A 69 -3.17 -11.69 6.57
N PHE A 70 -2.53 -11.90 5.41
CA PHE A 70 -2.98 -12.83 4.38
C PHE A 70 -1.88 -13.81 3.94
N PRO A 71 -1.48 -14.77 4.80
CA PRO A 71 -0.31 -15.63 4.56
C PRO A 71 -0.45 -16.66 3.42
N ARG A 72 -1.62 -16.72 2.77
CA ARG A 72 -1.88 -17.55 1.57
C ARG A 72 -2.39 -16.73 0.39
N SER A 73 -2.19 -15.41 0.45
CA SER A 73 -2.52 -14.53 -0.65
C SER A 73 -1.49 -14.72 -1.77
N HIS A 74 -1.99 -14.85 -3.00
CA HIS A 74 -1.18 -15.00 -4.20
C HIS A 74 -1.78 -14.12 -5.31
N VAL A 75 -0.90 -13.60 -6.16
CA VAL A 75 -1.27 -12.94 -7.41
C VAL A 75 -1.45 -14.04 -8.45
N ASP A 76 -2.54 -13.97 -9.23
CA ASP A 76 -3.00 -14.99 -10.19
C ASP A 76 -3.52 -16.27 -9.52
N ASP A 77 -4.79 -16.61 -9.78
CA ASP A 77 -5.54 -17.73 -9.16
C ASP A 77 -5.67 -17.66 -7.62
N GLY A 78 -5.46 -16.48 -7.05
CA GLY A 78 -5.47 -16.25 -5.61
C GLY A 78 -6.43 -15.15 -5.15
N MET A 79 -6.15 -14.62 -3.96
CA MET A 79 -6.96 -13.61 -3.27
C MET A 79 -6.57 -12.18 -3.66
N LEU A 80 -5.47 -12.00 -4.40
CA LEU A 80 -4.95 -10.69 -4.76
C LEU A 80 -5.22 -10.36 -6.23
N ARG A 81 -5.68 -9.13 -6.47
CA ARG A 81 -5.87 -8.57 -7.81
C ARG A 81 -4.54 -8.01 -8.32
N GLY A 82 -3.89 -8.75 -9.23
CA GLY A 82 -2.58 -8.38 -9.78
C GLY A 82 -2.54 -6.98 -10.37
N ASP A 83 -3.50 -6.65 -11.24
CA ASP A 83 -3.61 -5.33 -11.87
C ASP A 83 -3.74 -4.19 -10.83
N ASN A 84 -4.45 -4.44 -9.74
CA ASN A 84 -4.65 -3.47 -8.67
C ASN A 84 -3.39 -3.29 -7.82
N ILE A 85 -2.63 -4.37 -7.59
CA ILE A 85 -1.32 -4.29 -6.94
C ILE A 85 -0.34 -3.48 -7.78
N ASP A 86 -0.31 -3.71 -9.09
CA ASP A 86 0.57 -2.99 -9.99
C ASP A 86 0.21 -1.49 -10.05
N ALA A 87 -1.08 -1.17 -10.16
CA ALA A 87 -1.56 0.21 -10.12
C ALA A 87 -1.30 0.91 -8.77
N LEU A 88 -1.47 0.18 -7.66
CA LEU A 88 -1.13 0.67 -6.31
C LEU A 88 0.37 0.95 -6.19
N ALA A 89 1.23 0.06 -6.70
CA ALA A 89 2.67 0.22 -6.67
C ALA A 89 3.13 1.44 -7.47
N GLU A 90 2.56 1.65 -8.67
CA GLU A 90 2.85 2.84 -9.48
C GLU A 90 2.42 4.13 -8.78
N ALA A 91 1.21 4.16 -8.21
CA ALA A 91 0.70 5.34 -7.51
C ALA A 91 1.53 5.67 -6.26
N ALA A 92 1.90 4.66 -5.48
CA ALA A 92 2.76 4.83 -4.31
C ALA A 92 4.18 5.26 -4.70
N TRP A 93 4.74 4.74 -5.80
CA TRP A 93 6.03 5.20 -6.32
C TRP A 93 6.00 6.67 -6.75
N HIS A 94 4.98 7.09 -7.48
CA HIS A 94 4.81 8.51 -7.85
C HIS A 94 4.74 9.40 -6.60
N LEU A 95 4.00 8.98 -5.58
CA LEU A 95 3.91 9.71 -4.31
C LEU A 95 5.29 9.91 -3.66
N LEU A 96 6.16 8.90 -3.68
CA LEU A 96 7.52 8.97 -3.14
C LEU A 96 8.44 9.90 -3.97
N CYS A 97 8.35 9.83 -5.30
CA CYS A 97 9.13 10.68 -6.20
C CYS A 97 8.80 12.17 -5.98
N PHE A 98 7.52 12.54 -5.99
CA PHE A 98 7.10 13.93 -5.81
C PHE A 98 7.43 14.50 -4.42
N ARG A 99 7.56 13.66 -3.40
CA ARG A 99 8.02 14.08 -2.07
C ARG A 99 9.53 14.30 -1.99
N SER A 100 10.30 13.72 -2.90
CA SER A 100 11.77 13.88 -2.92
C SER A 100 12.21 15.18 -3.61
N ASP A 101 11.30 15.84 -4.33
CA ASP A 101 11.51 17.10 -5.04
C ASP A 101 11.14 18.36 -4.24
N MET A 102 10.61 18.19 -3.01
CA MET A 102 10.28 19.28 -2.07
C MET A 102 11.29 19.38 -0.94
#